data_AF-A0A945XE58-F1
#
_entry.id   AF-A0A945XE58-F1
#
_cell.length_a   1.000
_cell.length_b   1.000
_cell.length_c   1.000
_cell.angle_alpha   90.00
_cell.angle_beta   90.00
_cell.angle_gamma   90.00
#
_symmetry.space_group_name_H-M   'P 1'
#
loop_
_entity.id
_entity.type
_entity.pdbx_description
1 polymer ?
#
loop_
_entity_poly.entity_id
_entity_poly.type
_entity_poly.pdbx_seq_one_letter_code
_entity_poly.pdbx_strand_id
1 'polypeptide(L)'
;MSGAAGAIIAAPSSGSGKTTITLGLLRHFARSTVAVSSFKVGPDYIDPGFHAAASGRPCLNIDSWAMRSETVSSLFAQVIGNADI
;
A
#
# COMPACT_ATOMS: atom_id res chain seq x y z
N MET A 1 6.96 20.16 3.57
CA MET A 1 7.05 18.81 2.99
C MET A 1 6.20 18.81 1.73
N SER A 2 6.80 18.72 0.54
CA SER A 2 6.02 18.38 -0.66
C SER A 2 5.35 17.05 -0.36
N GLY A 3 4.02 16.98 -0.44
CA GLY A 3 3.31 15.71 -0.24
C GLY A 3 3.85 14.70 -1.23
N ALA A 4 4.26 13.52 -0.76
CA ALA A 4 4.65 12.44 -1.66
C ALA A 4 3.49 12.18 -2.64
N ALA A 5 3.80 11.98 -3.92
CA ALA A 5 2.80 11.55 -4.88
C ALA A 5 2.22 10.21 -4.42
N GLY A 6 0.93 9.99 -4.61
CA GLY A 6 0.29 8.75 -4.16
C GLY A 6 -0.94 8.43 -4.99
N ALA A 7 -1.33 7.17 -5.01
CA ALA A 7 -2.49 6.69 -5.74
C ALA A 7 -3.34 5.72 -4.89
N ILE A 8 -4.64 5.74 -5.11
CA ILE A 8 -5.57 4.77 -4.52
C ILE A 8 -6.06 3.86 -5.65
N ILE A 9 -5.83 2.55 -5.51
CA ILE A 9 -6.36 1.55 -6.44
C ILE A 9 -7.68 1.02 -5.89
N ALA A 10 -8.77 1.36 -6.57
CA ALA A 10 -10.13 0.94 -6.24
C ALA A 10 -10.82 0.31 -7.46
N ALA A 11 -11.91 -0.44 -7.22
CA ALA A 11 -12.72 -1.04 -8.27
C ALA A 11 -14.14 -1.30 -7.76
N PRO A 12 -15.14 -1.39 -8.65
CA PRO A 12 -16.56 -1.44 -8.28
C PRO A 12 -16.98 -2.67 -7.47
N SER A 13 -16.26 -3.79 -7.58
CA SER A 13 -16.62 -5.04 -6.90
C SER A 13 -15.42 -5.89 -6.50
N SER A 14 -15.66 -6.95 -5.74
CA SER A 14 -14.65 -7.99 -5.50
C SER A 14 -14.38 -8.78 -6.78
N GLY A 15 -13.16 -9.32 -6.92
CA GLY A 15 -12.78 -10.11 -8.10
C GLY A 15 -12.44 -9.32 -9.38
N SER A 16 -12.57 -7.98 -9.42
CA SER A 16 -12.27 -7.17 -10.61
C SER A 16 -10.77 -7.02 -10.94
N GLY A 17 -9.88 -7.80 -10.33
CA GLY A 17 -8.43 -7.77 -10.63
C GLY A 17 -7.61 -6.66 -9.95
N LYS A 18 -8.17 -5.93 -8.97
CA LYS A 18 -7.45 -4.88 -8.22
C LYS A 18 -6.10 -5.37 -7.70
N THR A 19 -6.10 -6.50 -6.98
CA THR A 19 -4.88 -7.06 -6.38
C THR A 19 -3.85 -7.36 -7.46
N THR A 20 -4.24 -7.96 -8.57
CA THR A 20 -3.32 -8.24 -9.70
C THR A 20 -2.68 -6.97 -10.25
N ILE A 21 -3.47 -5.92 -10.50
CA ILE A 21 -2.95 -4.63 -10.98
C ILE A 21 -2.04 -3.98 -9.94
N THR A 22 -2.46 -3.95 -8.66
CA THR A 22 -1.65 -3.39 -7.58
C THR A 22 -0.30 -4.09 -7.47
N LEU A 23 -0.27 -5.42 -7.44
CA LEU A 23 0.98 -6.18 -7.37
C LEU A 23 1.86 -5.96 -8.61
N GLY A 24 1.26 -5.84 -9.80
CA GLY A 24 1.98 -5.51 -11.03
C GLY A 24 2.66 -4.14 -10.97
N LEU A 25 1.96 -3.12 -10.48
CA LEU A 25 2.51 -1.77 -10.28
C LEU A 25 3.62 -1.75 -9.24
N LEU A 26 3.40 -2.38 -8.08
CA LEU A 26 4.40 -2.49 -7.02
C LEU A 26 5.68 -3.17 -7.53
N ARG A 27 5.53 -4.28 -8.26
CA ARG A 27 6.66 -5.00 -8.84
C ARG A 27 7.37 -4.18 -9.91
N HIS A 28 6.64 -3.43 -10.73
CA HIS A 28 7.21 -2.55 -11.74
C HIS A 28 8.07 -1.45 -11.10
N PHE A 29 7.56 -0.74 -10.09
CA PHE A 29 8.32 0.30 -9.39
C PHE A 29 9.56 -0.25 -8.69
N ALA A 30 9.42 -1.37 -7.99
CA ALA A 30 10.54 -2.04 -7.33
C ALA A 30 11.66 -2.41 -8.32
N ARG A 31 11.31 -2.88 -9.53
CA ARG A 31 12.28 -3.19 -10.59
C ARG A 31 12.86 -1.95 -11.27
N SER A 32 12.16 -0.83 -11.20
CA SER A 32 12.57 0.45 -11.81
C SER A 32 13.32 1.34 -10.81
N THR A 33 13.74 0.79 -9.67
CA THR A 33 14.44 1.51 -8.59
C THR A 33 13.66 2.71 -8.01
N VAL A 34 12.34 2.74 -8.21
CA VAL A 34 11.44 3.71 -7.59
C VAL A 34 11.02 3.18 -6.24
N ALA A 35 11.23 3.96 -5.18
CA ALA A 35 10.89 3.59 -3.83
C ALA A 35 9.37 3.67 -3.63
N VAL A 36 8.66 2.56 -3.85
CA VAL A 36 7.22 2.49 -3.59
C VAL A 36 6.91 1.94 -2.19
N SER A 37 6.04 2.62 -1.46
CA SER A 37 5.43 2.11 -0.23
C SER A 37 3.95 1.81 -0.47
N SER A 38 3.39 0.83 0.23
CA SER A 38 2.00 0.44 0.00
C SER A 38 1.29 0.05 1.27
N PHE A 39 -0.04 0.21 1.23
CA PHE A 39 -0.94 -0.15 2.31
C PHE A 39 -2.13 -0.91 1.73
N LYS A 40 -2.64 -1.86 2.51
CA LYS A 40 -3.93 -2.47 2.23
C LYS A 40 -5.00 -1.76 3.05
N VAL A 41 -6.06 -1.28 2.40
CA VAL A 41 -7.22 -0.75 3.14
C VAL A 41 -8.13 -1.90 3.57
N GLY A 42 -8.54 -1.91 4.83
CA GLY A 42 -9.47 -2.88 5.42
C GLY A 42 -8.80 -4.04 6.17
N PRO A 43 -9.60 -4.96 6.75
CA PRO A 43 -9.14 -6.00 7.64
C PRO A 43 -8.68 -7.25 6.87
N ASP A 44 -7.56 -7.14 6.14
CA ASP A 44 -6.98 -8.26 5.38
C ASP A 44 -5.58 -8.61 5.91
N TYR A 45 -5.33 -9.91 6.03
CA TYR A 45 -4.08 -10.48 6.54
C TYR A 45 -3.22 -11.11 5.44
N ILE A 46 -3.78 -11.42 4.26
CA ILE A 46 -3.06 -12.07 3.16
C ILE A 46 -2.43 -11.02 2.24
N ASP A 47 -3.22 -10.02 1.86
CA ASP A 47 -2.81 -8.99 0.89
C ASP A 47 -1.52 -8.24 1.28
N PRO A 48 -1.29 -7.87 2.57
CA PRO A 48 -0.02 -7.26 2.97
C PRO A 48 1.21 -8.13 2.64
N GLY A 49 1.09 -9.46 2.75
CA GLY A 49 2.15 -10.38 2.39
C GLY A 49 2.47 -10.36 0.89
N PHE A 50 1.45 -10.31 0.03
CA PHE A 50 1.64 -10.22 -1.41
C PHE A 50 2.24 -8.88 -1.83
N HIS A 51 1.75 -7.78 -1.26
CA HIS A 51 2.31 -6.44 -1.49
C HIS A 51 3.78 -6.39 -1.11
N ALA A 52 4.15 -6.96 0.04
CA ALA A 52 5.53 -7.01 0.49
C ALA A 52 6.42 -7.85 -0.44
N ALA A 53 5.92 -9.00 -0.90
CA ALA A 53 6.64 -9.82 -1.87
C ALA A 53 6.84 -9.11 -3.22
N ALA A 54 5.85 -8.33 -3.68
CA ALA A 54 5.93 -7.61 -4.96
C ALA A 54 6.85 -6.39 -4.91
N SER A 55 6.73 -5.57 -3.85
CA SER A 55 7.47 -4.31 -3.68
C SER A 55 8.87 -4.49 -3.05
N GLY A 56 9.10 -5.58 -2.32
CA GLY A 56 10.29 -5.77 -1.49
C GLY A 56 10.32 -4.90 -0.23
N ARG A 57 9.21 -4.23 0.11
CA ARG A 57 9.06 -3.37 1.29
C ARG A 57 7.89 -3.84 2.16
N PRO A 58 7.91 -3.62 3.49
CA PRO A 58 6.77 -3.94 4.33
C PRO A 58 5.49 -3.26 3.84
N CYS A 59 4.37 -3.99 3.90
CA CYS A 59 3.04 -3.45 3.71
C CYS A 59 2.24 -3.71 4.99
N LEU A 60 1.48 -2.72 5.43
CA LEU A 60 0.56 -2.83 6.56
C LEU A 60 -0.87 -2.62 6.10
N ASN A 61 -1.82 -3.15 6.86
CA ASN A 61 -3.22 -2.80 6.67
C ASN A 61 -3.57 -1.54 7.48
N ILE A 62 -4.41 -0.69 6.90
CA ILE A 62 -4.99 0.48 7.56
C ILE A 62 -6.51 0.43 7.39
N ASP A 63 -7.23 0.74 8.45
CA ASP A 63 -8.68 0.69 8.44
C ASP A 63 -9.24 1.83 9.30
N SER A 64 -9.77 2.87 8.67
CA SER A 64 -10.32 4.03 9.38
C SER A 64 -11.63 3.75 10.10
N TRP A 65 -12.27 2.60 9.85
CA TRP A 65 -13.48 2.18 10.55
C TRP A 65 -13.14 1.43 11.83
N ALA A 66 -12.11 0.57 11.78
CA ALA A 66 -11.67 -0.23 12.93
C ALA A 66 -10.56 0.43 13.77
N MET A 67 -9.83 1.41 13.23
CA MET A 67 -8.69 2.05 13.88
C MET A 67 -8.94 3.53 14.13
N ARG A 68 -8.33 4.06 15.20
CA ARG A 68 -8.32 5.51 15.47
C ARG A 68 -7.45 6.23 14.43
N SER A 69 -7.78 7.48 14.14
CA SER A 69 -7.02 8.33 13.21
C SER A 69 -5.53 8.44 13.57
N GLU A 70 -5.20 8.47 14.87
CA GLU A 70 -3.81 8.51 15.34
C GLU A 70 -3.08 7.21 15.02
N THR A 71 -3.76 6.07 15.14
CA THR A 71 -3.21 4.76 14.77
C THR A 71 -2.94 4.69 13.28
N VAL A 72 -3.91 5.08 12.45
CA VAL A 72 -3.74 5.13 10.98
C VAL A 72 -2.56 6.04 10.62
N SER A 73 -2.49 7.23 11.22
CA SER A 73 -1.42 8.20 10.93
C SER A 73 -0.03 7.69 11.34
N SER A 74 0.07 7.02 12.49
CA SER A 74 1.31 6.42 12.97
C SER A 74 1.79 5.28 12.08
N LEU A 75 0.88 4.36 11.70
CA LEU A 75 1.19 3.26 10.78
C LEU A 75 1.58 3.78 9.40
N PHE A 76 0.91 4.83 8.92
CA PHE A 76 1.25 5.48 7.67
C PHE A 76 2.67 6.06 7.70
N ALA A 77 3.00 6.81 8.75
CA ALA A 77 4.33 7.39 8.94
C ALA A 77 5.45 6.32 9.04
N GLN A 78 5.15 5.17 9.66
CA GLN A 78 6.11 4.07 9.82
C GLN A 78 6.52 3.44 8.48
N VAL A 79 5.61 3.36 7.52
CA VAL A 79 5.82 2.66 6.25
C VAL A 79 6.20 3.60 5.12
N ILE A 80 5.72 4.86 5.12
CA ILE A 80 5.96 5.78 4.01
C ILE A 80 7.45 6.13 3.84
N GLY A 81 8.21 6.30 4.93
CA GLY A 81 9.68 6.48 4.87
C GLY A 81 10.19 7.38 3.74
N ASN A 82 11.30 6.98 3.09
CA ASN A 82 11.83 7.61 1.87
C ASN A 82 11.14 7.04 0.60
N ALA A 83 9.80 6.96 0.59
CA ALA A 83 9.07 6.57 -0.61
C ALA A 83 8.98 7.74 -1.60
N ASP A 84 9.17 7.41 -2.87
CA ASP A 84 8.89 8.28 -4.01
C ASP A 84 7.40 8.29 -4.35
N ILE A 85 6.69 7.18 -4.06
CA ILE A 85 5.25 6.97 -4.31
C ILE A 85 4.60 6.01 -3.31
#